data_AF-A0A3B8WE94-F1
#
_entry.id   AF-A0A3B8WE94-F1
#
_cell.length_a   1.000
_cell.length_b   1.000
_cell.length_c   1.000
_cell.angle_alpha   90.00
_cell.angle_beta   90.00
_cell.angle_gamma   90.00
#
_symmetry.space_group_name_H-M   'P 1'
#
loop_
_entity.id
_entity.type
_entity.pdbx_description
1 polymer ?
#
loop_
_entity_poly.entity_id
_entity_poly.type
_entity_poly.pdbx_seq_one_letter_code
_entity_poly.pdbx_strand_id
1 'polypeptide(L)'
;GQNLFAVDREGNLLWGTPQVCRCLPPPDHEDFQGVREQLEDWLGHRPDPGHSLPIRLLDTPRSIEYLALVDGQEYLLRLKTPQNQNSASAALRERFDLTLRESDVLLWIANGKTNREIGQILEMSPRTVNKHLEQVFRKMNVENRTAAAANAIRVLATL
;
A
#
# COMPACT_ATOMS: atom_id res chain seq x y z
N GLY A 1 -10.08 -6.88 0.74
CA GLY A 1 -11.04 -5.78 0.65
C GLY A 1 -10.81 -5.07 -0.67
N GLN A 2 -11.87 -4.75 -1.40
CA GLN A 2 -11.75 -4.05 -2.67
C GLN A 2 -11.60 -2.54 -2.36
N ASN A 3 -10.53 -1.90 -2.85
CA ASN A 3 -10.31 -0.45 -2.68
C ASN A 3 -10.99 0.34 -3.81
N LEU A 4 -12.29 0.17 -3.97
CA LEU A 4 -13.05 0.77 -5.08
C LEU A 4 -13.79 2.02 -4.65
N PHE A 5 -13.90 2.96 -5.57
CA PHE A 5 -14.72 4.16 -5.47
C PHE A 5 -15.10 4.67 -6.87
N ALA A 6 -16.13 5.50 -6.94
CA ALA A 6 -16.58 6.14 -8.16
C ALA A 6 -16.58 7.66 -8.03
N VAL A 7 -16.25 8.33 -9.12
CA VAL A 7 -16.33 9.79 -9.26
C VAL A 7 -17.11 10.18 -10.50
N ASP A 8 -17.68 11.39 -10.51
CA ASP A 8 -18.20 12.01 -11.72
C ASP A 8 -17.05 12.57 -12.60
N ARG A 9 -17.41 13.23 -13.70
CA ARG A 9 -16.43 13.79 -14.65
C ARG A 9 -15.62 14.93 -14.03
N GLU A 10 -16.20 15.64 -13.08
CA GLU A 10 -15.61 16.74 -12.33
C GLU A 10 -14.77 16.24 -11.13
N GLY A 11 -14.62 14.92 -10.97
CA GLY A 11 -13.83 14.30 -9.91
C GLY A 11 -14.52 14.24 -8.54
N ASN A 12 -15.80 14.59 -8.43
CA ASN A 12 -16.54 14.52 -7.18
C ASN A 12 -16.82 13.07 -6.79
N LEU A 13 -16.63 12.73 -5.52
CA LEU A 13 -16.88 11.39 -5.01
C LEU A 13 -18.38 11.05 -5.00
N LEU A 14 -18.78 10.04 -5.76
CA LEU A 14 -20.16 9.52 -5.80
C LEU A 14 -20.38 8.48 -4.70
N TRP A 15 -19.48 7.50 -4.63
CA TRP A 15 -19.48 6.49 -3.58
C TRP A 15 -18.09 5.88 -3.40
N GLY A 16 -17.84 5.29 -2.24
CA GLY A 16 -16.61 4.58 -1.93
C GLY A 16 -16.86 3.36 -1.06
N THR A 17 -16.09 2.31 -1.25
CA THR A 17 -16.05 1.19 -0.31
C THR A 17 -15.57 1.65 1.08
N PRO A 18 -15.95 0.99 2.19
CA PRO A 18 -15.52 1.40 3.53
C PRO A 18 -14.00 1.47 3.71
N GLN A 19 -13.25 0.68 2.95
CA GLN A 19 -11.80 0.73 2.97
C GLN A 19 -11.26 2.01 2.30
N VAL A 20 -11.87 2.45 1.20
CA VAL A 20 -11.52 3.71 0.56
C VAL A 20 -11.91 4.91 1.41
N CYS A 21 -13.10 4.91 2.02
CA CYS A 21 -13.54 6.04 2.86
C CYS A 21 -12.68 6.25 4.12
N ARG A 22 -11.99 5.21 4.61
CA ARG A 22 -10.97 5.35 5.68
C ARG A 22 -9.65 5.92 5.19
N CYS A 23 -9.39 5.84 3.90
CA CYS A 23 -8.12 6.15 3.27
C CYS A 23 -8.14 7.47 2.50
N LEU A 24 -9.31 7.90 2.02
CA LEU A 24 -9.53 9.20 1.45
C LEU A 24 -9.98 10.18 2.55
N PRO A 25 -9.46 11.41 2.56
CA PRO A 25 -9.99 12.46 3.39
C PRO A 25 -11.43 12.79 2.95
N PRO A 26 -12.21 13.42 3.82
CA PRO A 26 -13.56 13.90 3.51
C PRO A 26 -13.57 14.80 2.25
N PRO A 27 -14.65 14.80 1.44
CA PRO A 27 -14.72 15.63 0.22
C PRO A 27 -14.53 17.14 0.43
N ASP A 28 -14.83 17.62 1.64
CA ASP A 28 -14.67 18.99 2.11
C ASP A 28 -13.26 19.32 2.60
N HIS A 29 -12.35 18.34 2.66
CA HIS A 29 -10.97 18.53 3.10
C HIS A 29 -10.07 19.07 1.97
N GLU A 30 -9.12 19.96 2.29
CA GLU A 30 -8.21 20.58 1.32
C GLU A 30 -7.40 19.54 0.52
N ASP A 31 -6.88 18.50 1.18
CA ASP A 31 -6.20 17.39 0.49
C ASP A 31 -7.09 16.68 -0.54
N PHE A 32 -8.41 16.59 -0.30
CA PHE A 32 -9.31 15.98 -1.28
C PHE A 32 -9.52 16.92 -2.48
N GLN A 33 -9.60 18.23 -2.27
CA GLN A 33 -9.73 19.21 -3.34
C GLN A 33 -8.57 19.12 -4.34
N GLY A 34 -7.33 19.01 -3.84
CA GLY A 34 -6.16 18.83 -4.73
C GLY A 34 -6.17 17.50 -5.50
N VAL A 35 -6.77 16.45 -4.95
CA VAL A 35 -6.97 15.17 -5.66
C VAL A 35 -8.09 15.28 -6.70
N ARG A 36 -9.18 15.99 -6.39
CA ARG A 36 -10.30 16.24 -7.30
C ARG A 36 -9.84 16.95 -8.57
N GLU A 37 -9.06 18.02 -8.43
CA GLU A 37 -8.52 18.77 -9.57
C GLU A 37 -7.63 17.90 -10.48
N GLN A 38 -6.78 17.05 -9.88
CA GLN A 38 -5.96 16.10 -10.63
C GLN A 38 -6.81 15.02 -11.32
N LEU A 39 -7.90 14.57 -10.70
CA LEU A 39 -8.82 13.61 -11.28
C LEU A 39 -9.58 14.23 -12.46
N GLU A 40 -10.09 15.45 -12.32
CA GLU A 40 -10.79 16.17 -13.39
C GLU A 40 -9.88 16.32 -14.62
N ASP A 41 -8.65 16.81 -14.43
CA ASP A 41 -7.67 16.94 -15.51
C ASP A 41 -7.35 15.57 -16.15
N TRP A 42 -7.03 14.57 -15.32
CA TRP A 42 -6.64 13.26 -15.81
C TRP A 42 -7.77 12.54 -16.56
N LEU A 43 -9.00 12.55 -16.04
CA LEU A 43 -10.17 11.96 -16.68
C LEU A 43 -10.58 12.71 -17.95
N GLY A 44 -10.34 14.04 -18.00
CA GLY A 44 -10.47 14.85 -19.20
C GLY A 44 -9.63 14.34 -20.38
N HIS A 45 -8.48 13.73 -20.09
CA HIS A 45 -7.59 13.10 -21.07
C HIS A 45 -8.01 11.67 -21.48
N ARG A 46 -9.13 11.14 -20.95
CA ARG A 46 -9.69 9.81 -21.27
C ARG A 46 -8.66 8.68 -21.13
N PRO A 47 -8.21 8.35 -19.91
CA PRO A 47 -7.24 7.29 -19.70
C PRO A 47 -7.79 5.92 -20.10
N ASP A 48 -6.92 5.03 -20.59
CA ASP A 48 -7.25 3.63 -20.80
C ASP A 48 -7.37 2.87 -19.47
N PRO A 49 -8.26 1.86 -19.38
CA PRO A 49 -8.31 0.95 -18.23
C PRO A 49 -6.94 0.38 -17.87
N GLY A 50 -6.59 0.46 -16.58
CA GLY A 50 -5.28 0.05 -16.04
C GLY A 50 -4.28 1.20 -15.87
N HIS A 51 -4.48 2.35 -16.52
CA HIS A 51 -3.66 3.53 -16.27
C HIS A 51 -3.82 4.02 -14.84
N SER A 52 -2.72 4.50 -14.27
CA SER A 52 -2.65 4.92 -12.87
C SER A 52 -2.19 6.37 -12.75
N LEU A 53 -2.97 7.17 -12.01
CA LEU A 53 -2.63 8.53 -11.63
C LEU A 53 -1.90 8.51 -10.27
N PRO A 54 -0.62 8.94 -10.18
CA PRO A 54 0.04 9.12 -8.90
C PRO A 54 -0.55 10.33 -8.17
N ILE A 55 -0.85 10.17 -6.89
CA ILE A 55 -1.37 11.25 -6.05
C ILE A 55 -0.64 11.29 -4.70
N ARG A 56 -0.66 12.45 -4.05
CA ARG A 56 -0.27 12.57 -2.64
C ARG A 56 -1.51 12.84 -1.82
N LEU A 57 -1.69 12.07 -0.76
CA LEU A 57 -2.79 12.17 0.19
C LEU A 57 -2.19 12.14 1.59
N LEU A 58 -2.38 13.20 2.40
CA LEU A 58 -1.83 13.28 3.76
C LEU A 58 -0.32 12.92 3.78
N ASP A 59 0.45 13.51 2.87
CA ASP A 59 1.88 13.23 2.63
C ASP A 59 2.25 11.78 2.27
N THR A 60 1.27 10.92 2.03
CA THR A 60 1.49 9.53 1.63
C THR A 60 1.38 9.40 0.11
N PRO A 61 2.40 8.89 -0.61
CA PRO A 61 2.30 8.64 -2.04
C PRO A 61 1.33 7.48 -2.31
N ARG A 62 0.31 7.69 -3.13
CA ARG A 62 -0.67 6.68 -3.54
C ARG A 62 -0.84 6.71 -5.05
N SER A 63 -1.57 5.74 -5.61
CA SER A 63 -2.02 5.84 -6.99
C SER A 63 -3.47 5.43 -7.15
N ILE A 64 -4.13 6.06 -8.12
CA ILE A 64 -5.51 5.75 -8.50
C ILE A 64 -5.46 5.07 -9.86
N GLU A 65 -5.94 3.83 -9.94
CA GLU A 65 -6.07 3.11 -11.21
C GLU A 65 -7.47 3.29 -11.78
N TYR A 66 -7.57 3.65 -13.06
CA TYR A 66 -8.84 3.70 -13.77
C TYR A 66 -9.24 2.30 -14.22
N LEU A 67 -10.51 1.93 -13.97
CA LEU A 67 -11.03 0.60 -14.32
C LEU A 67 -12.00 0.64 -15.48
N ALA A 68 -13.01 1.50 -15.40
CA ALA A 68 -14.09 1.57 -16.37
C ALA A 68 -14.94 2.83 -16.19
N LEU A 69 -15.70 3.17 -17.22
CA LEU A 69 -16.80 4.12 -17.16
C LEU A 69 -18.11 3.32 -17.10
N VAL A 70 -18.91 3.52 -16.06
CA VAL A 70 -20.20 2.86 -15.85
C VAL A 70 -21.32 3.83 -16.24
N ASP A 71 -22.27 3.33 -17.05
CA ASP A 71 -23.43 4.07 -17.55
C ASP A 71 -23.13 5.42 -18.22
N GLY A 72 -21.88 5.60 -18.67
CA GLY A 72 -21.41 6.82 -19.33
C GLY A 72 -21.19 8.02 -18.41
N GLN A 73 -21.34 7.87 -17.10
CA GLN A 73 -21.29 8.98 -16.14
C GLN A 73 -20.41 8.71 -14.92
N GLU A 74 -20.21 7.45 -14.54
CA GLU A 74 -19.47 7.10 -13.32
C GLU A 74 -18.09 6.51 -13.65
N TYR A 75 -17.02 7.20 -13.29
CA TYR A 75 -15.67 6.68 -13.43
C TYR A 75 -15.36 5.76 -12.27
N LEU A 76 -15.25 4.46 -12.54
CA LEU A 76 -14.88 3.46 -11.55
C LEU A 76 -13.36 3.43 -11.40
N LEU A 77 -12.92 3.67 -10.17
CA LEU A 77 -11.52 3.85 -9.81
C LEU A 77 -11.12 2.89 -8.70
N ARG A 78 -9.84 2.54 -8.66
CA ARG A 78 -9.24 1.74 -7.59
C ARG A 78 -8.13 2.52 -6.92
N LEU A 79 -8.28 2.76 -5.62
CA LEU A 79 -7.22 3.31 -4.81
C LEU A 79 -6.17 2.23 -4.54
N LYS A 80 -5.01 2.35 -5.19
CA LYS A 80 -3.82 1.64 -4.79
C LYS A 80 -3.23 2.41 -3.63
N THR A 81 -3.40 1.88 -2.42
CA THR A 81 -2.44 2.18 -1.37
C THR A 81 -1.05 1.81 -1.90
N PRO A 82 0.01 2.53 -1.52
CA PRO A 82 1.35 2.12 -1.86
C PRO A 82 1.57 0.74 -1.23
N GLN A 83 1.32 -0.30 -2.01
CA GLN A 83 1.98 -1.58 -1.84
C GLN A 83 3.40 -1.42 -2.38
N ASN A 84 4.05 -0.31 -2.05
CA ASN A 84 5.44 -0.14 -2.32
C ASN A 84 6.09 -0.95 -1.20
N GLN A 85 6.50 -2.18 -1.53
CA GLN A 85 7.30 -2.99 -0.62
C GLN A 85 8.42 -2.14 -0.02
N ASN A 86 8.97 -1.19 -0.79
CA ASN A 86 9.93 -0.21 -0.29
C ASN A 86 9.41 0.69 0.83
N SER A 87 8.15 1.18 0.77
CA SER A 87 7.57 1.99 1.86
C SER A 87 7.26 1.16 3.10
N ALA A 88 6.73 -0.05 2.93
CA ALA A 88 6.42 -0.97 4.01
C ALA A 88 7.72 -1.46 4.69
N SER A 89 8.71 -1.88 3.90
CA SER A 89 10.06 -2.22 4.35
C SER A 89 10.75 -1.02 4.99
N ALA A 90 10.60 0.21 4.47
CA ALA A 90 11.19 1.41 5.09
C ALA A 90 10.58 1.70 6.46
N ALA A 91 9.25 1.63 6.61
CA ALA A 91 8.58 1.82 7.89
C ALA A 91 8.99 0.76 8.92
N LEU A 92 9.05 -0.52 8.52
CA LEU A 92 9.55 -1.60 9.38
C LEU A 92 11.03 -1.38 9.76
N ARG A 93 11.83 -0.90 8.80
CA ARG A 93 13.24 -0.60 9.00
C ARG A 93 13.45 0.46 10.06
N GLU A 94 12.76 1.59 9.91
CA GLU A 94 12.83 2.71 10.85
C GLU A 94 12.28 2.33 12.22
N ARG A 95 11.17 1.60 12.26
CA ARG A 95 10.51 1.23 13.51
C ARG A 95 11.32 0.24 14.36
N PHE A 96 12.07 -0.66 13.73
CA PHE A 96 12.76 -1.75 14.41
C PHE A 96 14.29 -1.74 14.21
N ASP A 97 14.84 -0.62 13.71
CA ASP A 97 16.28 -0.45 13.42
C ASP A 97 16.86 -1.60 12.58
N LEU A 98 16.11 -2.04 11.58
CA LEU A 98 16.51 -3.15 10.71
C LEU A 98 17.44 -2.67 9.60
N THR A 99 18.15 -3.60 8.97
CA THR A 99 18.76 -3.35 7.66
C THR A 99 17.70 -3.45 6.55
N LEU A 100 18.06 -3.02 5.33
CA LEU A 100 17.17 -3.17 4.16
C LEU A 100 16.74 -4.63 3.95
N ARG A 101 17.68 -5.57 4.01
CA ARG A 101 17.36 -7.00 3.81
C ARG A 101 16.55 -7.59 4.95
N GLU A 102 16.80 -7.15 6.18
CA GLU A 102 16.04 -7.59 7.35
C GLU A 102 14.57 -7.11 7.28
N SER A 103 14.33 -5.86 6.87
CA SER A 103 12.97 -5.35 6.73
C SER A 103 12.22 -5.97 5.56
N ASP A 104 12.90 -6.24 4.43
CA ASP A 104 12.32 -6.99 3.31
C ASP A 104 11.91 -8.42 3.73
N VAL A 105 12.79 -9.11 4.47
CA VAL A 105 12.47 -10.43 5.02
C VAL A 105 11.26 -10.32 5.94
N LEU A 106 11.27 -9.41 6.91
CA LEU A 106 10.16 -9.23 7.86
C LEU A 106 8.83 -8.89 7.18
N LEU A 107 8.85 -8.08 6.11
CA LEU A 107 7.67 -7.78 5.31
C LEU A 107 7.05 -9.06 4.73
N TRP A 108 7.86 -9.94 4.15
CA TRP A 108 7.34 -11.19 3.60
C TRP A 108 6.89 -12.20 4.65
N ILE A 109 7.48 -12.15 5.85
CA ILE A 109 6.99 -12.91 7.01
C ILE A 109 5.57 -12.45 7.40
N ALA A 110 5.34 -11.14 7.44
CA ALA A 110 4.02 -10.56 7.71
C ALA A 110 2.98 -10.97 6.65
N ASN A 111 3.42 -11.17 5.41
CA ASN A 111 2.61 -11.72 4.31
C ASN A 111 2.49 -13.26 4.31
N GLY A 112 2.98 -13.94 5.36
CA GLY A 112 2.81 -15.39 5.53
C GLY A 112 3.76 -16.27 4.71
N LYS A 113 4.82 -15.71 4.08
CA LYS A 113 5.72 -16.47 3.20
C LYS A 113 6.74 -17.30 3.96
N THR A 114 6.90 -18.57 3.60
CA THR A 114 7.94 -19.46 4.15
C THR A 114 9.34 -19.00 3.77
N ASN A 115 10.38 -19.42 4.50
CA ASN A 115 11.76 -19.03 4.18
C ASN A 115 12.19 -19.46 2.77
N ARG A 116 11.59 -20.54 2.23
CA ARG A 116 11.83 -20.98 0.87
C ARG A 116 11.26 -20.01 -0.16
N GLU A 117 10.00 -19.61 0.02
CA GLU A 117 9.36 -18.60 -0.85
C GLU A 117 10.07 -17.25 -0.74
N ILE A 118 10.43 -16.81 0.47
CA ILE A 118 11.18 -15.57 0.68
C ILE A 118 12.52 -15.62 -0.05
N GLY A 119 13.24 -16.75 0.04
CA GLY A 119 14.49 -16.94 -0.68
C GLY A 119 14.33 -16.83 -2.20
N GLN A 120 13.23 -17.37 -2.75
CA GLN A 120 12.92 -17.21 -4.16
C GLN A 120 12.60 -15.75 -4.53
N ILE A 121 11.83 -15.05 -3.71
CA ILE A 121 11.42 -13.66 -3.97
C ILE A 121 12.61 -12.69 -3.88
N LEU A 122 13.49 -12.89 -2.89
CA LEU A 122 14.61 -11.99 -2.62
C LEU A 122 15.94 -12.47 -3.23
N GLU A 123 15.88 -13.48 -4.10
CA GLU A 123 17.03 -14.07 -4.79
C GLU A 123 18.16 -14.48 -3.82
N MET A 124 17.80 -15.17 -2.75
CA MET A 124 18.74 -15.65 -1.73
C MET A 124 18.40 -17.06 -1.22
N SER A 125 19.35 -17.71 -0.56
CA SER A 125 19.11 -19.06 -0.03
C SER A 125 18.14 -19.02 1.17
N PRO A 126 17.31 -20.07 1.40
CA PRO A 126 16.47 -20.17 2.60
C PRO A 126 17.28 -20.12 3.91
N ARG A 127 18.55 -20.55 3.86
CA ARG A 127 19.51 -20.44 4.98
C ARG A 127 19.88 -18.98 5.26
N THR A 128 20.07 -18.18 4.20
CA THR A 128 20.33 -16.73 4.32
C THR A 128 19.11 -16.01 4.91
N VAL A 129 17.90 -16.36 4.49
CA VAL A 129 16.66 -15.83 5.09
C VAL A 129 16.61 -16.14 6.58
N ASN A 130 16.94 -17.37 6.99
CA ASN A 130 16.98 -17.75 8.41
C ASN A 130 18.01 -16.90 9.19
N LYS A 131 19.16 -16.59 8.59
CA LYS A 131 20.16 -15.72 9.23
C LYS A 131 19.66 -14.28 9.41
N HIS A 132 18.93 -13.73 8.45
CA HIS A 132 18.27 -12.44 8.64
C HIS A 132 17.20 -12.50 9.74
N LEU A 133 16.43 -13.59 9.83
CA LEU A 133 15.43 -13.76 10.88
C LEU A 133 16.03 -13.79 12.29
N GLU A 134 17.16 -14.47 12.48
CA GLU A 134 17.88 -14.47 13.76
C GLU A 134 18.22 -13.03 14.20
N GLN A 135 18.64 -12.17 13.25
CA GLN A 135 18.93 -10.76 13.55
C GLN A 135 17.66 -9.95 13.81
N VAL A 136 16.61 -10.15 13.01
CA VAL A 136 15.30 -9.50 13.18
C VAL A 136 14.73 -9.80 14.57
N PHE A 137 14.73 -11.06 14.99
CA PHE A 137 14.20 -11.47 16.30
C PHE A 137 14.97 -10.82 17.45
N ARG A 138 16.30 -10.77 17.34
CA ARG A 138 17.16 -10.09 18.30
C ARG A 138 16.86 -8.59 18.39
N LYS A 139 16.73 -7.90 17.25
CA LYS A 139 16.47 -6.45 17.20
C LYS A 139 15.07 -6.08 17.68
N MET A 140 14.08 -6.90 17.37
CA MET A 140 12.68 -6.70 17.78
C MET A 140 12.40 -7.18 19.21
N ASN A 141 13.35 -7.85 19.86
CA ASN A 141 13.18 -8.51 21.15
C ASN A 141 11.97 -9.45 21.19
N VAL A 142 11.87 -10.34 20.18
CA VAL A 142 10.81 -11.34 20.04
C VAL A 142 11.41 -12.74 19.93
N GLU A 143 10.69 -13.74 20.41
CA GLU A 143 11.22 -15.11 20.52
C GLU A 143 10.93 -15.98 19.28
N ASN A 144 9.95 -15.59 18.47
CA ASN A 144 9.51 -16.43 17.36
C ASN A 144 8.94 -15.65 16.17
N ARG A 145 8.82 -16.36 15.06
CA ARG A 145 8.29 -15.88 13.78
C ARG A 145 6.89 -15.28 13.90
N THR A 146 6.01 -15.90 14.68
CA THR A 146 4.62 -15.45 14.84
C THR A 146 4.58 -14.09 15.54
N ALA A 147 5.37 -13.92 16.59
CA ALA A 147 5.51 -12.65 17.30
C ALA A 147 6.10 -11.55 16.40
N ALA A 148 7.11 -11.87 15.60
CA ALA A 148 7.67 -10.94 14.61
C ALA A 148 6.62 -10.53 13.57
N ALA A 149 5.88 -11.49 13.01
CA ALA A 149 4.81 -11.25 12.04
C ALA A 149 3.71 -10.34 12.62
N ALA A 150 3.23 -10.63 13.83
CA ALA A 150 2.19 -9.85 14.49
C ALA A 150 2.63 -8.40 14.73
N ASN A 151 3.87 -8.18 15.17
CA ASN A 151 4.41 -6.83 15.34
C ASN A 151 4.54 -6.07 14.02
N ALA A 152 5.02 -6.73 12.97
CA ALA A 152 5.09 -6.13 11.64
C ALA A 152 3.70 -5.75 11.11
N ILE A 153 2.70 -6.64 11.22
CA ILE A 153 1.32 -6.36 10.81
C ILE A 153 0.76 -5.15 11.55
N ARG A 154 1.03 -5.02 12.86
CA ARG A 154 0.58 -3.85 13.65
C ARG A 154 1.17 -2.54 13.13
N VAL A 155 2.44 -2.52 12.75
CA VAL A 155 3.10 -1.34 12.18
C VAL A 155 2.55 -1.02 10.79
N LEU A 156 2.39 -2.04 9.94
CA LEU A 156 1.87 -1.88 8.58
C LEU A 156 0.39 -1.46 8.56
N ALA A 157 -0.38 -1.81 9.60
CA ALA A 157 -1.77 -1.38 9.74
C ALA A 157 -1.90 0.10 10.16
N THR A 158 -0.81 0.73 10.60
CA THR A 158 -0.77 2.17 10.93
C THR A 158 -0.21 3.03 9.79
N LEU A 159 0.10 2.44 8.64
CA LEU A 159 0.46 3.11 7.38
C LEU A 159 -0.79 3.34 6.52
#